data_AF-H7C4K6-F1
#
_entry.id   AF-H7C4K6-F1
#
_cell.length_a   1.000
_cell.length_b   1.000
_cell.length_c   1.000
_cell.angle_alpha   90.00
_cell.angle_beta   90.00
_cell.angle_gamma   90.00
#
_symmetry.space_group_name_H-M   'P 1'
#
loop_
_entity.id
_entity.type
_entity.pdbx_description
1 polymer ?
#
loop_
_entity_poly.entity_id
_entity_poly.type
_entity_poly.pdbx_seq_one_letter_code
_entity_poly.pdbx_strand_id
1 'polypeptide(L)'
;VRNVLNDAVDLLEFRDRVIKASLNYAHLVVSTSLQCYVFSTKNWNTPIIFDLKEGTVSLILQAERHFLLVDGSSIYLYSYEGRFISSPKFPGMRTDILNAQTVSLSNDTIAIRDKADEKSLL
;
A
#
# COMPACT_ATOMS: atom_id res chain seq x y z
N VAL A 1 -0.46 9.32 15.97
CA VAL A 1 0.90 8.74 15.91
C VAL A 1 1.67 9.25 17.11
N ARG A 2 2.38 8.38 17.85
CA ARG A 2 3.22 8.77 18.99
C ARG A 2 4.68 8.58 18.62
N ASN A 3 5.48 9.62 18.79
CA ASN A 3 6.93 9.53 18.72
C ASN A 3 7.44 8.97 20.05
N VAL A 4 8.07 7.79 20.03
CA VAL A 4 8.54 7.10 21.24
C VAL A 4 9.84 7.69 21.83
N LEU A 5 10.52 8.57 21.10
CA LEU A 5 11.76 9.21 21.57
C LEU A 5 11.49 10.44 22.43
N ASN A 6 10.40 11.15 22.17
CA ASN A 6 10.07 12.41 22.84
C ASN A 6 8.60 12.53 23.28
N ASP A 7 7.83 11.45 23.16
CA ASP A 7 6.41 11.35 23.52
C ASP A 7 5.47 12.34 22.81
N ALA A 8 5.93 13.01 21.74
CA ALA A 8 5.06 13.83 20.92
C ALA A 8 3.94 12.99 20.31
N VAL A 9 2.71 13.51 20.31
CA VAL A 9 1.53 12.85 19.76
C VAL A 9 0.91 13.73 18.69
N ASP A 10 0.84 13.20 17.47
CA ASP A 10 0.14 13.81 16.33
C ASP A 10 -1.19 13.08 16.10
N LEU A 11 -2.32 13.78 16.18
CA LEU A 11 -3.63 13.23 15.84
C LEU A 11 -3.82 13.31 14.32
N LEU A 12 -3.98 12.16 13.67
CA LEU A 12 -4.27 12.11 12.23
C LEU A 12 -5.77 11.90 12.04
N GLU A 13 -6.44 12.88 11.44
CA GLU A 13 -7.87 12.83 11.16
C GLU A 13 -8.11 12.40 9.72
N PHE A 14 -9.09 11.51 9.53
CA PHE A 14 -9.49 10.98 8.23
C PHE A 14 -10.97 11.26 8.03
N ARG A 15 -11.33 11.70 6.83
CA ARG A 15 -12.74 11.96 6.47
C ARG A 15 -13.58 10.69 6.51
N ASP A 16 -12.98 9.57 6.08
CA ASP A 16 -13.64 8.27 5.95
C ASP A 16 -12.97 7.22 6.83
N ARG A 17 -13.65 6.08 6.99
CA ARG A 17 -13.12 4.95 7.76
C ARG A 17 -11.79 4.47 7.16
N VAL A 18 -10.77 4.40 8.03
CA VAL A 18 -9.49 3.77 7.72
C VAL A 18 -9.69 2.27 7.51
N ILE A 19 -9.18 1.76 6.39
CA ILE A 19 -9.28 0.36 5.97
C ILE A 19 -7.96 -0.36 6.20
N LYS A 20 -6.85 0.20 5.71
CA LYS A 20 -5.49 -0.35 5.85
C LYS A 20 -4.52 0.78 6.10
N ALA A 21 -3.44 0.46 6.80
CA ALA A 21 -2.30 1.34 7.00
C ALA A 21 -1.00 0.53 6.96
N SER A 22 0.07 1.15 6.47
CA SER A 22 1.42 0.61 6.48
C SER A 22 2.40 1.74 6.77
N LEU A 23 3.34 1.51 7.68
CA LEU A 23 4.42 2.43 8.02
C LEU A 23 5.75 1.78 7.70
N ASN A 24 6.43 2.29 6.67
CA ASN A 24 7.76 1.84 6.29
C ASN A 24 8.48 2.92 5.47
N TYR A 25 9.80 2.82 5.33
CA TYR A 25 10.63 3.72 4.52
C TYR A 25 10.33 5.22 4.75
N ALA A 26 10.14 5.62 6.02
CA ALA A 26 9.80 6.99 6.42
C ALA A 26 8.45 7.54 5.90
N HIS A 27 7.54 6.65 5.45
CA HIS A 27 6.20 6.99 4.97
C HIS A 27 5.12 6.16 5.67
N LEU A 28 4.05 6.82 6.12
CA LEU A 28 2.80 6.17 6.51
C LEU A 28 1.82 6.26 5.34
N VAL A 29 1.47 5.11 4.76
CA VAL A 29 0.44 4.99 3.73
C VAL A 29 -0.84 4.50 4.40
N VAL A 30 -1.93 5.24 4.26
CA VAL A 30 -3.25 4.91 4.79
C VAL A 30 -4.26 4.89 3.67
N SER A 31 -5.01 3.80 3.51
CA SER A 31 -6.16 3.77 2.61
C SER A 31 -7.45 3.84 3.43
N THR A 32 -8.35 4.73 3.03
CA THR A 32 -9.74 4.75 3.47
C THR A 32 -10.62 4.00 2.47
N SER A 33 -11.93 4.11 2.58
CA SER A 33 -12.87 3.60 1.57
C SER A 33 -12.81 4.34 0.23
N LEU A 34 -12.32 5.58 0.21
CA LEU A 34 -12.37 6.44 -0.98
C LEU A 34 -11.01 7.04 -1.37
N GLN A 35 -10.08 7.15 -0.44
CA GLN A 35 -8.84 7.90 -0.65
C GLN A 35 -7.63 7.17 -0.08
N CYS A 36 -6.47 7.45 -0.65
CA CYS A 36 -5.18 7.09 -0.09
C CYS A 36 -4.47 8.34 0.40
N TYR A 37 -3.95 8.28 1.62
CA TYR A 37 -3.16 9.29 2.28
C TYR A 37 -1.73 8.78 2.40
N VAL A 38 -0.76 9.59 1.97
CA VAL A 38 0.66 9.32 2.12
C VAL A 38 1.26 10.42 2.98
N PHE A 39 1.59 10.08 4.24
CA PHE A 39 2.27 10.97 5.16
C PHE A 39 3.77 10.74 5.09
N SER A 40 4.55 11.81 5.18
CA SER A 40 5.97 11.72 5.51
C SER A 40 6.14 11.74 7.02
N THR A 41 6.97 10.85 7.55
CA THR A 41 7.37 10.89 8.98
C THR A 41 8.12 12.18 9.36
N LYS A 42 8.60 12.94 8.37
CA LYS A 42 9.21 14.28 8.56
C LYS A 42 8.17 15.39 8.74
N ASN A 43 6.95 15.21 8.21
CA ASN A 43 5.87 16.17 8.29
C ASN A 43 4.51 15.48 8.16
N TRP A 44 3.81 15.34 9.27
CA TRP A 44 2.49 14.71 9.36
C TRP A 44 1.34 15.62 8.95
N ASN A 45 1.55 16.93 8.82
CA ASN A 45 0.48 17.92 8.64
C ASN A 45 0.02 18.07 7.18
N THR A 46 0.85 17.68 6.22
CA THR A 46 0.57 17.85 4.78
C THR A 46 0.68 16.51 4.06
N PRO A 47 -0.24 15.56 4.32
CA PRO A 47 -0.27 14.32 3.56
C PRO A 47 -0.56 14.61 2.09
N ILE A 48 0.01 13.78 1.23
CA ILE A 48 -0.48 13.67 -0.14
C ILE A 48 -1.73 12.82 -0.12
N ILE A 49 -2.79 13.28 -0.78
CA ILE A 49 -4.08 12.62 -0.81
C ILE A 49 -4.49 12.43 -2.27
N PHE A 50 -4.90 11.21 -2.62
CA PHE A 50 -5.46 10.92 -3.94
C PHE A 50 -6.63 9.94 -3.84
N ASP A 51 -7.55 10.03 -4.79
CA ASP A 51 -8.73 9.19 -4.82
C ASP A 51 -8.39 7.76 -5.28
N LEU A 52 -8.98 6.77 -4.63
CA LEU A 52 -8.91 5.38 -5.01
C LEU A 52 -9.94 5.11 -6.12
N LYS A 53 -9.53 4.36 -7.15
CA LYS A 53 -10.39 4.14 -8.32
C LYS A 53 -11.61 3.27 -7.99
N GLU A 54 -11.40 2.08 -7.44
CA GLU A 54 -12.48 1.15 -7.11
C GLU A 54 -12.10 0.22 -5.94
N GLY A 55 -13.08 -0.12 -5.10
CA GLY A 55 -12.94 -1.18 -4.12
C GLY A 55 -12.12 -0.85 -2.87
N THR A 56 -12.16 -1.80 -1.93
CA THR A 56 -11.46 -1.74 -0.65
C THR A 56 -10.04 -2.27 -0.83
N VAL A 57 -9.02 -1.47 -0.49
CA VAL A 57 -7.62 -1.92 -0.51
C VAL A 57 -7.44 -3.10 0.44
N SER A 58 -6.97 -4.23 -0.08
CA SER A 58 -6.75 -5.48 0.66
C SER A 58 -5.30 -5.62 1.14
N LEU A 59 -4.34 -5.02 0.43
CA LEU A 59 -2.91 -5.11 0.73
C LEU A 59 -2.21 -3.78 0.42
N ILE A 60 -1.30 -3.38 1.32
CA ILE A 60 -0.32 -2.32 1.10
C ILE A 60 1.06 -2.94 1.30
N LEU A 61 1.94 -2.83 0.30
CA LEU A 61 3.36 -3.15 0.41
C LEU A 61 4.18 -1.91 0.07
N GLN A 62 5.30 -1.73 0.76
CA GLN A 62 6.18 -0.58 0.57
C GLN A 62 7.58 -1.05 0.17
N ALA A 63 8.21 -0.31 -0.72
CA ALA A 63 9.64 -0.32 -0.99
C ALA A 63 10.18 1.10 -0.80
N GLU A 64 11.49 1.30 -0.91
CA GLU A 64 12.10 2.61 -0.65
C GLU A 64 11.62 3.70 -1.63
N ARG A 65 11.37 3.34 -2.89
CA ARG A 65 11.04 4.30 -3.96
C ARG A 65 9.56 4.42 -4.29
N HIS A 66 8.75 3.44 -3.90
CA HIS A 66 7.34 3.34 -4.28
C HIS A 66 6.60 2.41 -3.32
N PHE A 67 5.30 2.35 -3.50
CA PHE A 67 4.45 1.42 -2.78
C PHE A 67 3.39 0.82 -3.71
N LEU A 68 2.89 -0.33 -3.30
CA LEU A 68 1.93 -1.13 -4.03
C LEU A 68 0.63 -1.21 -3.24
N LEU A 69 -0.48 -0.96 -3.92
CA LEU A 69 -1.84 -1.18 -3.43
C LEU A 69 -2.46 -2.35 -4.21
N VAL A 70 -3.16 -3.22 -3.51
CA VAL A 70 -4.03 -4.22 -4.13
C VAL A 70 -5.46 -3.93 -3.71
N ASP A 71 -6.38 -3.90 -4.66
CA ASP A 71 -7.83 -3.87 -4.42
C ASP A 71 -8.49 -5.12 -5.03
N GLY A 72 -9.83 -5.15 -5.09
CA GLY A 72 -10.57 -6.27 -5.69
C GLY A 72 -10.37 -6.42 -7.19
N SER A 73 -9.88 -5.39 -7.88
CA SER A 73 -9.81 -5.32 -9.35
C SER A 73 -8.37 -5.42 -9.88
N SER A 74 -7.38 -4.87 -9.18
CA SER A 74 -6.01 -4.81 -9.68
C SER A 74 -4.94 -4.56 -8.62
N ILE A 75 -3.70 -4.51 -9.11
CA ILE A 75 -2.51 -4.09 -8.42
C ILE A 75 -2.11 -2.72 -8.99
N TYR A 76 -1.72 -1.79 -8.12
CA TYR A 76 -1.31 -0.45 -8.52
C TYR A 76 -0.02 -0.08 -7.82
N LEU A 77 0.92 0.44 -8.60
CA LEU A 77 2.18 0.96 -8.11
C LEU A 77 2.13 2.48 -8.12
N TYR A 78 2.45 3.09 -6.99
CA TYR A 78 2.46 4.54 -6.80
C TYR A 78 3.79 5.00 -6.23
N SER A 79 4.23 6.19 -6.63
CA SER A 79 5.32 6.87 -5.92
C SER A 79 4.78 7.53 -4.65
N TYR A 80 5.67 7.85 -3.71
CA TYR A 80 5.28 8.53 -2.47
C TYR A 80 4.78 9.97 -2.69
N GLU A 81 4.99 10.53 -3.88
CA GLU A 81 4.42 11.79 -4.34
C GLU A 81 2.95 11.64 -4.83
N GLY A 82 2.35 10.46 -4.69
CA GLY A 82 0.98 10.17 -5.13
C GLY A 82 0.84 9.95 -6.64
N ARG A 83 1.95 9.84 -7.36
CA ARG A 83 1.93 9.62 -8.81
C ARG A 83 1.71 8.14 -9.12
N PHE A 84 0.70 7.83 -9.93
CA PHE A 84 0.54 6.50 -10.51
C PHE A 84 1.73 6.14 -11.41
N ILE A 85 2.32 4.97 -11.18
CA ILE A 85 3.47 4.47 -11.95
C ILE A 85 2.98 3.42 -12.94
N SER A 86 2.32 2.36 -12.46
CA SER A 86 1.86 1.25 -13.30
C SER A 86 0.80 0.39 -12.61
N SER A 87 0.14 -0.47 -13.38
CA SER A 87 -0.81 -1.47 -12.88
C SER A 87 -0.49 -2.82 -13.53
N PRO A 88 0.46 -3.59 -12.98
CA PRO A 88 0.84 -4.88 -13.53
C PRO A 88 -0.35 -5.85 -13.58
N LYS A 89 -0.54 -6.52 -14.71
CA LYS A 89 -1.56 -7.54 -14.92
C LYS A 89 -0.97 -8.71 -15.68
N PHE A 90 -1.46 -9.91 -15.39
CA PHE A 90 -1.12 -11.13 -16.10
C PHE A 90 -2.40 -11.98 -16.31
N PRO A 91 -2.44 -12.83 -17.34
CA PRO A 91 -3.59 -13.69 -17.60
C PRO A 91 -3.91 -14.57 -16.37
N GLY A 92 -5.19 -14.65 -16.01
CA GLY A 92 -5.63 -15.46 -14.87
C GLY A 92 -5.35 -14.85 -13.49
N MET A 93 -4.88 -13.60 -13.41
CA MET A 93 -4.63 -12.94 -12.12
C MET A 93 -5.91 -12.91 -11.25
N ARG A 94 -5.76 -13.39 -10.02
CA ARG A 94 -6.79 -13.41 -8.98
C ARG A 94 -6.33 -12.54 -7.82
N THR A 95 -6.80 -11.30 -7.78
CA THR A 95 -6.44 -10.31 -6.74
C THR A 95 -6.97 -10.68 -5.37
N ASP A 96 -8.07 -11.44 -5.31
CA ASP A 96 -8.70 -11.92 -4.07
C ASP A 96 -7.82 -12.88 -3.25
N ILE A 97 -6.83 -13.53 -3.88
CA ILE A 97 -5.89 -14.43 -3.20
C ILE A 97 -4.53 -13.79 -2.90
N LEU A 98 -4.31 -12.54 -3.31
CA LEU A 98 -3.06 -11.84 -3.08
C LEU A 98 -2.96 -11.35 -1.63
N ASN A 99 -1.82 -11.61 -1.01
CA ASN A 99 -1.52 -11.24 0.36
C ASN A 99 0.00 -11.09 0.55
N ALA A 100 0.43 -10.75 1.77
CA ALA A 100 1.84 -10.52 2.08
C ALA A 100 2.75 -11.76 1.92
N GLN A 101 2.20 -12.97 1.80
CA GLN A 101 2.96 -14.20 1.53
C GLN A 101 3.04 -14.55 0.03
N THR A 102 2.19 -13.94 -0.81
CA THR A 102 2.09 -14.23 -2.25
C THR A 102 2.58 -13.07 -3.11
N VAL A 103 2.79 -11.89 -2.54
CA VAL A 103 3.34 -10.73 -3.23
C VAL A 103 4.54 -10.19 -2.46
N SER A 104 5.65 -9.96 -3.17
CA SER A 104 6.82 -9.27 -2.63
C SER A 104 7.16 -8.08 -3.52
N LEU A 105 7.63 -6.99 -2.90
CA LEU A 105 7.94 -5.73 -3.54
C LEU A 105 9.36 -5.31 -3.20
N SER A 106 10.11 -4.91 -4.22
CA SER A 106 11.43 -4.27 -4.13
C SER A 106 11.49 -3.03 -5.03
N ASN A 107 12.59 -2.29 -5.01
CA ASN A 107 12.71 -1.04 -5.76
C ASN A 107 12.56 -1.20 -7.29
N ASP A 108 12.91 -2.35 -7.84
CA ASP A 108 12.91 -2.62 -9.29
C ASP A 108 12.07 -3.84 -9.69
N THR A 109 11.64 -4.66 -8.73
CA THR A 109 10.99 -5.94 -9.02
C THR A 109 9.75 -6.15 -8.16
N ILE A 110 8.69 -6.65 -8.78
CA ILE A 110 7.48 -7.17 -8.13
C ILE A 110 7.44 -8.67 -8.38
N ALA A 111 7.43 -9.48 -7.33
CA ALA A 111 7.28 -10.92 -7.42
C ALA A 111 5.86 -11.31 -6.96
N ILE A 112 5.15 -12.05 -7.80
CA ILE A 112 3.80 -12.53 -7.52
C ILE A 112 3.80 -14.04 -7.68
N ARG A 113 3.46 -14.74 -6.60
CA ARG A 113 3.32 -16.20 -6.61
C ARG A 113 1.96 -16.57 -7.17
N ASP A 114 1.97 -17.30 -8.27
CA ASP A 114 0.77 -17.97 -8.76
C ASP A 114 0.42 -19.16 -7.84
N LYS A 115 -0.86 -19.25 -7.44
CA LYS A 115 -1.37 -20.39 -6.66
C LYS A 115 -1.87 -21.54 -7.53
N ALA A 116 -1.84 -21.41 -8.87
CA ALA A 116 -2.21 -22.50 -9.77
C ALA A 116 -1.20 -23.67 -9.75
N ASP A 117 0.03 -23.45 -9.29
CA ASP A 117 1.07 -24.48 -9.16
C ASP A 117 1.55 -24.58 -7.70
N GLU A 118 0.79 -25.29 -6.88
CA GLU A 118 1.10 -25.55 -5.47
C GLU A 118 2.18 -26.63 -5.36
N LYS A 119 3.39 -26.36 -5.85
CA LYS A 119 4.57 -27.11 -5.38
C LYS A 119 4.86 -26.66 -3.95
N SER A 120 4.40 -27.48 -3.00
CA SER A 120 4.87 -27.46 -1.62
C SER A 120 6.39 -27.67 -1.63
N LEU A 121 7.13 -26.62 -1.32
CA LEU A 121 8.53 -26.80 -0.90
C LEU A 121 8.46 -27.19 0.59
N LEU A 122 8.61 -28.50 0.83
CA LEU A 122 8.91 -29.08 2.14
C LEU A 122 10.37 -28.77 2.52
#